data_AF-A0A1Y2HMZ3-F1
#
_entry.id   AF-A0A1Y2HMZ3-F1
#
_cell.length_a   1.000
_cell.length_b   1.000
_cell.length_c   1.000
_cell.angle_alpha   90.00
_cell.angle_beta   90.00
_cell.angle_gamma   90.00
#
_symmetry.space_group_name_H-M   'P 1'
#
loop_
_entity.id
_entity.type
_entity.pdbx_description
1 polymer ?
#
loop_
_entity_poly.entity_id
_entity_poly.type
_entity_poly.pdbx_seq_one_letter_code
_entity_poly.pdbx_strand_id
1 'polypeptide(L)'
;MGLFSWISGSTPNATSTPVVDSTSRTFSGDLETVPRNNTRCYTIEGYMECGYFQDALKLGSKVAEAGRASGNSSGEVHVDTNIFSESEFFKSRLAQVRRQVPGSERHRSCPIVYEGCEPSEYRYVGGYDAFVALAAKRHHVKP
;
A
#
# COMPACT_ATOMS: atom_id res chain seq x y z
N MET A 1 -49.90 -29.64 53.00
CA MET A 1 -49.07 -28.56 53.57
C MET A 1 -48.17 -28.06 52.45
N GLY A 2 -48.22 -26.87 51.88
CA GLY A 2 -49.04 -25.65 51.96
C GLY A 2 -48.37 -24.72 50.92
N LEU A 3 -49.01 -24.45 49.78
CA LEU A 3 -49.65 -23.17 49.45
C LEU A 3 -48.91 -21.93 49.96
N PHE A 4 -48.21 -21.22 49.06
CA PHE A 4 -48.11 -19.77 49.07
C PHE A 4 -48.10 -19.24 47.63
N SER A 5 -49.26 -18.75 47.19
CA SER A 5 -49.34 -17.55 46.35
C SER A 5 -48.92 -16.34 47.19
N TRP A 6 -48.54 -15.22 46.57
CA TRP A 6 -49.20 -13.91 46.69
C TRP A 6 -48.50 -12.85 45.79
N ILE A 7 -49.22 -12.47 44.73
CA ILE A 7 -49.56 -11.14 44.16
C ILE A 7 -48.58 -9.92 44.22
N SER A 8 -48.43 -9.33 43.01
CA SER A 8 -48.45 -7.91 42.61
C SER A 8 -47.47 -6.87 43.15
N GLY A 9 -46.89 -6.11 42.21
CA GLY A 9 -46.33 -4.79 42.49
C GLY A 9 -45.57 -4.13 41.32
N SER A 10 -46.32 -3.59 40.37
CA SER A 10 -46.09 -2.30 39.67
C SER A 10 -44.76 -1.98 38.95
N THR A 11 -44.89 -1.69 37.66
CA THR A 11 -43.94 -0.97 36.80
C THR A 11 -43.61 0.44 37.33
N PRO A 12 -42.46 1.00 36.93
CA PRO A 12 -42.58 2.07 35.93
C PRO A 12 -41.53 1.99 34.80
N ASN A 13 -42.06 2.03 33.58
CA ASN A 13 -41.65 2.91 32.49
C ASN A 13 -40.16 3.29 32.40
N ALA A 14 -39.36 2.48 31.71
CA ALA A 14 -38.07 2.91 31.17
C ALA A 14 -38.27 3.28 29.69
N THR A 15 -38.54 4.56 29.46
CA THR A 15 -38.41 5.21 28.15
C THR A 15 -36.97 5.05 27.68
N SER A 16 -36.72 4.08 26.82
CA SER A 16 -35.46 3.94 26.09
C SER A 16 -35.43 5.01 24.99
N THR A 17 -34.81 6.15 25.30
CA THR A 17 -34.30 7.07 24.30
C THR A 17 -33.04 6.45 23.66
N PRO A 18 -32.93 6.37 22.33
CA PRO A 18 -31.65 6.08 21.72
C PRO A 18 -30.72 7.26 21.98
N VAL A 19 -29.63 7.00 22.68
CA VAL A 19 -28.51 7.92 22.80
C VAL A 19 -27.92 8.07 21.40
N VAL A 20 -28.28 9.15 20.72
CA VAL A 20 -27.66 9.62 19.50
C VAL A 20 -26.25 10.10 19.83
N ASP A 21 -25.30 9.18 19.91
CA ASP A 21 -23.89 9.49 19.76
C ASP A 21 -23.57 9.51 18.27
N SER A 22 -23.90 10.63 17.62
CA SER A 22 -23.58 10.88 16.21
C SER A 22 -22.49 11.94 16.13
N THR A 23 -21.31 11.57 16.61
CA THR A 23 -20.06 12.13 16.08
C THR A 23 -19.17 11.03 15.51
N SER A 24 -19.78 10.05 14.84
CA SER A 24 -19.06 9.28 13.84
C SER A 24 -19.06 10.12 12.56
N ARG A 25 -17.98 10.87 12.35
CA ARG A 25 -17.70 11.45 11.04
C ARG A 25 -17.49 10.28 10.10
N THR A 26 -18.57 9.83 9.46
CA THR A 26 -18.50 9.11 8.19
C THR A 26 -17.77 10.06 7.25
N PHE A 27 -16.46 9.88 7.13
CA PHE A 27 -15.68 10.50 6.08
C PHE A 27 -16.10 9.77 4.80
N SER A 28 -17.24 10.18 4.26
CA SER A 28 -17.51 10.13 2.83
C SER A 28 -16.52 11.08 2.17
N GLY A 29 -15.25 10.69 2.20
CA GLY A 29 -14.33 11.11 1.16
C GLY A 29 -14.73 10.28 -0.03
N ASP A 30 -15.43 10.91 -0.97
CA ASP A 30 -15.55 10.43 -2.33
C ASP A 30 -14.24 9.73 -2.69
N LEU A 31 -14.35 8.45 -3.04
CA LEU A 31 -13.34 7.80 -3.83
C LEU A 31 -13.37 8.57 -5.15
N GLU A 32 -12.65 9.70 -5.19
CA GLU A 32 -12.23 10.32 -6.42
C GLU A 32 -11.59 9.19 -7.19
N THR A 33 -12.35 8.68 -8.15
CA THR A 33 -11.85 7.78 -9.16
C THR A 33 -10.95 8.66 -10.01
N VAL A 34 -9.74 8.91 -9.49
CA VAL A 34 -8.63 9.46 -10.25
C VAL A 34 -8.62 8.62 -11.52
N PRO A 35 -8.80 9.23 -12.71
CA PRO A 35 -8.77 8.49 -13.94
C PRO A 35 -7.39 7.83 -14.03
N ARG A 36 -7.31 6.52 -13.73
CA ARG A 36 -6.09 5.70 -13.71
C ARG A 36 -5.36 5.67 -15.06
N ASN A 37 -5.93 6.30 -16.08
CA ASN A 37 -5.49 6.22 -17.45
C ASN A 37 -4.05 6.74 -17.65
N ASN A 38 -3.48 7.48 -16.70
CA ASN A 38 -2.10 7.97 -16.75
C ASN A 38 -1.27 7.74 -15.47
N THR A 39 -1.73 6.92 -14.51
CA THR A 39 -0.98 6.71 -13.26
C THR A 39 0.11 5.65 -13.47
N ARG A 40 1.34 5.95 -13.04
CA ARG A 40 2.45 4.99 -13.02
C ARG A 40 2.70 4.50 -11.60
N CYS A 41 2.56 3.20 -11.37
CA CYS A 41 2.85 2.59 -10.08
C CYS A 41 4.20 1.86 -10.12
N TYR A 42 4.99 2.05 -9.08
CA TYR A 42 6.19 1.27 -8.79
C TYR A 42 6.04 0.62 -7.43
N THR A 43 6.56 -0.60 -7.29
CA THR A 43 6.69 -1.24 -5.98
C THR A 43 8.15 -1.56 -5.72
N ILE A 44 8.63 -1.20 -4.54
CA ILE A 44 9.98 -1.46 -4.06
C ILE A 44 9.86 -2.39 -2.85
N GLU A 45 10.44 -3.58 -2.95
CA GLU A 45 10.43 -4.54 -1.84
C GLU A 45 11.84 -4.89 -1.37
N GLY A 46 12.01 -4.98 -0.06
CA GLY A 46 13.29 -5.26 0.56
C GLY A 46 13.21 -5.28 2.09
N TYR A 47 14.35 -5.09 2.72
CA TYR A 47 14.52 -5.06 4.18
C TYR A 47 15.43 -3.91 4.58
N MET A 48 15.31 -3.41 5.81
CA MET A 48 15.94 -2.14 6.20
C MET A 48 17.46 -2.22 6.32
N GLU A 49 18.05 -3.37 6.60
CA GLU A 49 19.51 -3.55 6.68
C GLU A 49 20.20 -3.53 5.30
N CYS A 50 19.43 -3.63 4.22
CA CYS A 50 19.91 -3.57 2.84
C CYS A 50 20.13 -2.11 2.40
N GLY A 51 21.39 -1.70 2.27
CA GLY A 51 21.74 -0.32 1.86
C GLY A 51 21.09 0.11 0.54
N TYR A 52 21.13 -0.76 -0.48
CA TYR A 52 20.49 -0.50 -1.77
C TYR A 52 18.97 -0.32 -1.68
N PHE A 53 18.31 -0.95 -0.71
CA PHE A 53 16.88 -0.73 -0.48
C PHE A 53 16.63 0.65 0.10
N GLN A 54 17.40 1.06 1.11
CA GLN A 54 17.27 2.41 1.67
C GLN A 54 17.47 3.50 0.61
N ASP A 55 18.44 3.32 -0.28
CA ASP A 55 18.66 4.26 -1.38
C ASP A 55 17.56 4.18 -2.44
N ALA A 56 16.99 3.00 -2.69
CA ALA A 56 15.80 2.86 -3.53
C ALA A 56 14.59 3.59 -2.94
N LEU A 57 14.38 3.55 -1.62
CA LEU A 57 13.30 4.29 -0.95
C LEU A 57 13.44 5.80 -1.15
N LYS A 58 14.65 6.34 -0.94
CA LYS A 58 14.95 7.77 -1.17
C LYS A 58 14.68 8.17 -2.62
N LEU A 59 15.15 7.36 -3.57
CA LEU A 59 14.92 7.60 -4.99
C LEU A 59 13.43 7.51 -5.34
N GLY A 60 12.71 6.54 -4.77
CA GLY A 60 11.27 6.37 -4.94
C GLY A 60 10.48 7.59 -4.49
N SER A 61 10.83 8.20 -3.35
CA SER A 61 10.22 9.46 -2.89
C SER A 61 10.42 10.59 -3.90
N LYS A 62 11.66 10.77 -4.38
CA LYS A 62 11.98 11.79 -5.40
C LYS A 62 11.20 11.56 -6.70
N VAL A 63 11.02 10.30 -7.11
CA VAL A 63 10.25 9.91 -8.30
C VAL A 63 8.75 10.23 -8.11
N ALA A 64 8.18 9.93 -6.95
CA ALA A 64 6.80 10.28 -6.64
C ALA A 64 6.58 11.81 -6.60
N GLU A 65 7.51 12.56 -6.03
CA GLU A 65 7.49 14.03 -6.01
C GLU A 65 7.60 14.62 -7.42
N ALA A 66 8.49 14.10 -8.26
CA ALA A 66 8.62 14.53 -9.64
C ALA A 66 7.33 14.31 -10.45
N GLY A 67 6.66 13.18 -10.22
CA GLY A 67 5.35 12.90 -10.81
C GLY A 67 4.29 13.95 -10.46
N ARG A 68 4.24 14.36 -9.18
CA ARG A 68 3.32 15.42 -8.71
C ARG A 68 3.68 16.80 -9.25
N ALA A 69 4.98 17.13 -9.31
CA ALA A 69 5.46 18.42 -9.77
C ALA A 69 5.30 18.62 -11.29
N SER A 70 5.18 17.53 -12.06
CA SER A 70 5.17 17.59 -13.52
C SER A 70 3.84 18.08 -14.14
N GLY A 71 2.84 18.48 -13.34
CA GLY A 71 1.65 19.23 -13.78
C GLY A 71 0.89 18.62 -14.97
N ASN A 72 -0.16 17.82 -14.69
CA ASN A 72 -1.15 17.24 -15.62
C ASN A 72 -0.67 16.50 -16.90
N SER A 73 0.61 16.57 -17.28
CA SER A 73 1.10 16.11 -18.58
C SER A 73 1.87 14.78 -18.51
N SER A 74 2.48 14.47 -17.35
CA SER A 74 3.31 13.26 -17.17
C SER A 74 2.63 12.14 -16.39
N GLY A 75 1.39 12.34 -15.94
CA GLY A 75 0.65 11.38 -15.13
C GLY A 75 1.13 11.32 -13.68
N GLU A 76 0.24 10.92 -12.78
CA GLU A 76 0.57 10.73 -11.37
C GLU A 76 1.53 9.53 -11.20
N VAL A 77 2.49 9.66 -10.28
CA VAL A 77 3.42 8.56 -9.96
C VAL A 77 3.19 8.10 -8.54
N HIS A 78 2.85 6.82 -8.39
CA HIS A 78 2.69 6.15 -7.11
C HIS A 78 3.88 5.21 -6.86
N VAL A 79 4.41 5.22 -5.65
CA VAL A 79 5.51 4.33 -5.25
C VAL A 79 5.13 3.65 -3.95
N ASP A 80 4.85 2.35 -4.04
CA ASP A 80 4.60 1.47 -2.92
C ASP A 80 5.91 0.90 -2.38
N THR A 81 5.99 0.77 -1.07
CA THR A 81 7.17 0.25 -0.38
C THR A 81 6.77 -0.84 0.58
N ASN A 82 7.24 -2.07 0.32
CA ASN A 82 6.97 -3.22 1.20
C ASN A 82 8.26 -3.61 1.92
N ILE A 83 8.24 -3.50 3.23
CA ILE A 83 9.38 -3.78 4.11
C ILE A 83 9.15 -5.13 4.79
N PHE A 84 10.14 -6.00 4.70
CA PHE A 84 10.17 -7.30 5.35
C PHE A 84 11.41 -7.42 6.24
N SER A 85 11.44 -8.42 7.12
CA SER A 85 12.72 -8.83 7.73
C SER A 85 13.63 -9.48 6.67
N GLU A 86 14.96 -9.38 6.80
CA GLU A 86 15.89 -10.02 5.86
C GLU A 86 15.59 -11.51 5.67
N SER A 87 15.37 -12.23 6.77
CA SER A 87 15.04 -13.65 6.76
C SER A 87 13.74 -13.93 6.00
N GLU A 88 12.68 -13.17 6.23
CA GLU A 88 11.41 -13.33 5.53
C GLU A 88 11.54 -13.00 4.04
N PHE A 89 12.26 -11.93 3.71
CA PHE A 89 12.49 -11.49 2.35
C PHE A 89 13.09 -12.61 1.51
N PHE A 90 14.17 -13.23 1.99
CA PHE A 90 14.85 -14.28 1.25
C PHE A 90 14.19 -15.67 1.35
N LYS A 91 13.56 -16.02 2.48
CA LYS A 91 12.97 -17.36 2.66
C LYS A 91 11.66 -17.53 1.90
N SER A 92 10.80 -16.52 1.87
CA SER A 92 9.44 -16.65 1.33
C SER A 92 9.10 -15.58 0.31
N ARG A 93 9.32 -14.30 0.63
CA ARG A 93 8.77 -13.21 -0.18
C ARG A 93 9.38 -13.15 -1.57
N LEU A 94 10.71 -13.19 -1.69
CA LEU A 94 11.37 -13.11 -2.99
C LEU A 94 10.94 -14.24 -3.93
N ALA A 95 10.74 -15.46 -3.40
CA ALA A 95 10.22 -16.59 -4.19
C ALA A 95 8.74 -16.39 -4.60
N GLN A 96 7.94 -15.69 -3.81
CA GLN A 96 6.58 -15.31 -4.17
C GLN A 96 6.57 -14.25 -5.28
N VAL A 97 7.35 -13.17 -5.14
CA VAL A 97 7.46 -12.10 -6.15
C VAL A 97 7.93 -12.68 -7.48
N ARG A 98 8.91 -13.58 -7.46
CA ARG A 98 9.43 -14.29 -8.65
C ARG A 98 8.39 -15.13 -9.41
N ARG A 99 7.28 -15.50 -8.76
CA ARG A 99 6.16 -16.21 -9.38
C ARG A 99 5.07 -15.25 -9.87
N GLN A 100 4.97 -14.06 -9.26
CA GLN A 100 3.91 -13.08 -9.53
C GLN A 100 4.32 -12.04 -10.58
N VAL A 101 5.60 -11.72 -10.68
CA VAL A 101 6.13 -10.67 -11.56
C VAL A 101 6.89 -11.31 -12.72
N PRO A 102 6.34 -11.32 -13.95
CA PRO A 102 7.02 -11.87 -15.12
C PRO A 102 8.38 -11.23 -15.37
N GLY A 103 9.39 -12.05 -15.71
CA GLY A 103 10.77 -11.61 -15.99
C GLY A 103 11.67 -11.47 -14.77
N SER A 104 11.13 -11.62 -13.56
CA SER A 104 11.88 -11.51 -12.30
C SER A 104 12.51 -12.83 -11.85
N GLU A 105 12.35 -13.93 -12.59
CA GLU A 105 12.64 -15.31 -12.15
C GLU A 105 14.11 -15.51 -11.73
N ARG A 106 15.02 -14.69 -12.24
CA ARG A 106 16.46 -14.73 -11.95
C ARG A 106 16.92 -13.71 -10.91
N HIS A 107 16.04 -12.86 -10.37
CA HIS A 107 16.39 -11.94 -9.31
C HIS A 107 16.78 -12.69 -8.03
N ARG A 108 17.84 -12.26 -7.34
CA ARG A 108 18.40 -12.92 -6.15
C ARG A 108 18.84 -11.97 -5.04
N SER A 109 18.75 -10.66 -5.27
CA SER A 109 19.29 -9.63 -4.39
C SER A 109 18.17 -8.83 -3.71
N CYS A 110 18.57 -7.87 -2.90
CA CYS A 110 17.70 -6.79 -2.43
C CYS A 110 18.22 -5.45 -2.99
N PRO A 111 17.34 -4.50 -3.34
CA PRO A 111 15.88 -4.63 -3.41
C PRO A 111 15.42 -5.29 -4.71
N ILE A 112 14.15 -5.70 -4.74
CA ILE A 112 13.45 -6.01 -5.99
C ILE A 112 12.46 -4.88 -6.32
N VAL A 113 12.50 -4.43 -7.57
CA VAL A 113 11.65 -3.34 -8.06
C VAL A 113 10.88 -3.82 -9.28
N TYR A 114 9.60 -3.47 -9.32
CA TYR A 114 8.71 -3.73 -10.46
C TYR A 114 7.68 -2.60 -10.61
N GLU A 115 7.08 -2.50 -11.80
CA GLU A 115 6.04 -1.51 -12.12
C GLU A 115 4.70 -2.19 -12.39
N GLY A 116 3.60 -1.44 -12.28
CA GLY A 116 2.23 -1.91 -12.49
C GLY A 116 1.36 -1.69 -11.27
N CYS A 117 0.14 -1.16 -11.45
CA CYS A 117 -0.76 -0.86 -10.34
C CYS A 117 -1.54 -2.10 -9.90
N GLU A 118 -1.63 -3.11 -10.78
CA GLU A 118 -2.31 -4.37 -10.52
C GLU A 118 -1.45 -5.57 -10.95
N PRO A 119 -1.67 -6.77 -10.38
CA PRO A 119 -0.87 -7.96 -10.67
C PRO A 119 -0.78 -8.35 -12.14
N SER A 120 -1.84 -8.10 -12.92
CA SER A 120 -1.88 -8.32 -14.37
C SER A 120 -0.97 -7.39 -15.16
N GLU A 121 -0.62 -6.23 -14.60
CA GLU A 121 0.21 -5.20 -15.20
C GLU A 121 1.67 -5.27 -14.74
N TYR A 122 1.99 -6.19 -13.82
CA TYR A 122 3.31 -6.27 -13.22
C TYR A 122 4.39 -6.52 -14.27
N ARG A 123 5.40 -5.63 -14.26
CA ARG A 123 6.58 -5.74 -15.11
C ARG A 123 7.82 -5.57 -14.26
N TYR A 124 8.70 -6.55 -14.35
CA TYR A 124 9.96 -6.51 -13.65
C TYR A 124 10.85 -5.35 -14.12
N VAL A 125 11.35 -4.55 -13.18
CA VAL A 125 12.30 -3.47 -13.44
C VAL A 125 13.73 -3.93 -13.17
N GLY A 126 13.99 -4.49 -11.97
CA GLY A 126 15.34 -4.89 -11.58
C GLY A 126 15.62 -4.76 -10.09
N GLY A 127 16.88 -4.50 -9.76
CA GLY A 127 17.30 -3.98 -8.45
C GLY A 127 17.51 -2.46 -8.48
N TYR A 128 18.28 -1.94 -7.53
CA TYR A 128 18.50 -0.50 -7.38
C TYR A 128 19.07 0.18 -8.64
N ASP A 129 20.13 -0.36 -9.24
CA ASP A 129 20.77 0.26 -10.42
C ASP A 129 19.82 0.40 -11.61
N ALA A 130 18.98 -0.62 -11.83
CA ALA A 130 17.97 -0.58 -12.87
C ALA A 130 16.90 0.47 -12.58
N PHE A 131 16.53 0.64 -11.30
CA PHE A 131 15.61 1.68 -10.87
C PHE A 131 16.20 3.08 -11.01
N VAL A 132 17.48 3.29 -10.71
CA VAL A 132 18.23 4.53 -10.98
C VAL A 132 18.18 4.88 -12.47
N ALA A 133 18.52 3.92 -13.33
CA ALA A 133 18.50 4.13 -14.78
C ALA A 133 17.09 4.47 -15.29
N LEU A 134 16.07 3.80 -14.75
CA LEU A 134 14.66 4.07 -15.08
C LEU A 134 14.23 5.47 -14.61
N ALA A 135 14.55 5.85 -13.37
CA ALA A 135 14.20 7.14 -12.79
C ALA A 135 14.82 8.30 -13.58
N ALA A 136 16.10 8.19 -13.93
CA ALA A 136 16.79 9.19 -14.74
C ALA A 136 16.19 9.31 -16.14
N LYS A 137 15.87 8.17 -16.78
CA LYS A 137 15.34 8.13 -18.15
C LYS A 137 13.90 8.63 -18.25
N ARG A 138 13.04 8.23 -17.30
CA ARG A 138 11.58 8.42 -17.40
C ARG A 138 11.06 9.60 -16.60
N HIS A 139 11.73 9.95 -15.50
CA HIS A 139 11.29 10.97 -14.55
C HIS A 139 12.29 12.12 -14.41
N HIS A 140 13.44 12.04 -15.10
CA HIS A 140 14.53 13.01 -15.01
C HIS A 140 15.08 13.19 -13.58
N VAL A 141 14.91 12.17 -12.73
CA VAL A 141 15.36 12.15 -11.33
C VAL A 141 16.71 11.44 -11.24
N LYS A 142 17.65 12.03 -10.49
CA LYS A 142 18.95 11.43 -10.17
C LYS A 142 18.98 10.97 -8.69
N PRO A 143 19.73 9.91 -8.37
CA PRO A 143 19.87 9.38 -7.02
C PRO A 143 20.37 10.44 -6.03
#